data_AF-A0A136IPJ0-F1
#
_entry.id   AF-A0A136IPJ0-F1
#
_cell.length_a   1.000
_cell.length_b   1.000
_cell.length_c   1.000
_cell.angle_alpha   90.00
_cell.angle_beta   90.00
_cell.angle_gamma   90.00
#
_symmetry.space_group_name_H-M   'P 1'
#
loop_
_entity.id
_entity.type
_entity.pdbx_description
1 polymer ?
#
loop_
_entity_poly.entity_id
_entity_poly.type
_entity_poly.pdbx_seq_one_letter_code
_entity_poly.pdbx_strand_id
1 'polypeptide(L)'
;MAFEMLTIVHIVAFIFSIIELGLSAYATSSFETWWVSPTLNFMVFNSIWSILVLIYVGVIPLVASRIFHKIVSFGLNALTALFWFAGSIALAVRYGAQVSCGLNTVCGSAKAAIAFGFFLWAIFTALAVIDGLGSFRNRGLKGSAHTGV
;
A
#
# COMPACT_ATOMS: atom_id res chain seq x y z
N MET A 1 -17.21 7.48 14.24
CA MET A 1 -16.95 8.46 13.16
C MET A 1 -15.53 8.35 12.60
N ALA A 2 -14.48 8.94 13.20
CA ALA A 2 -13.13 8.92 12.61
C ALA A 2 -12.47 7.53 12.60
N PHE A 3 -12.67 6.75 13.66
CA PHE A 3 -12.15 5.38 13.76
C PHE A 3 -12.84 4.42 12.77
N GLU A 4 -14.13 4.63 12.51
CA GLU A 4 -14.92 3.83 11.54
C GLU A 4 -14.55 4.15 10.10
N MET A 5 -14.31 5.42 9.77
CA MET A 5 -13.77 5.77 8.45
C MET A 5 -12.39 5.17 8.24
N LEU A 6 -11.55 5.16 9.28
CA LEU A 6 -10.21 4.57 9.19
C LEU A 6 -10.29 3.07 8.92
N THR A 7 -11.12 2.30 9.63
CA THR A 7 -11.29 0.86 9.36
C THR A 7 -11.85 0.57 7.97
N ILE A 8 -12.80 1.36 7.48
CA ILE A 8 -13.32 1.21 6.11
C ILE A 8 -12.18 1.38 5.08
N VAL A 9 -11.33 2.39 5.25
CA VAL A 9 -10.18 2.62 4.35
C VAL A 9 -9.20 1.45 4.38
N HIS A 10 -8.96 0.84 5.55
CA HIS A 10 -8.11 -0.37 5.65
C HIS A 10 -8.74 -1.58 4.94
N ILE A 11 -10.05 -1.78 5.05
CA ILE A 11 -10.77 -2.86 4.35
C ILE A 11 -10.67 -2.66 2.83
N VAL A 12 -10.87 -1.43 2.36
CA VAL A 12 -10.71 -1.11 0.93
C VAL A 12 -9.27 -1.38 0.48
N ALA A 13 -8.27 -0.90 1.22
CA ALA A 13 -6.86 -1.17 0.91
C ALA A 13 -6.53 -2.68 0.88
N PHE A 14 -7.13 -3.46 1.77
CA PHE A 14 -6.96 -4.91 1.83
C PHE A 14 -7.54 -5.59 0.59
N ILE A 15 -8.77 -5.24 0.19
CA ILE A 15 -9.41 -5.77 -1.01
C ILE A 15 -8.59 -5.42 -2.26
N PHE A 16 -8.16 -4.17 -2.39
CA PHE A 16 -7.34 -3.75 -3.52
C PHE A 16 -5.99 -4.48 -3.57
N SER A 17 -5.37 -4.77 -2.41
CA SER A 17 -4.12 -5.55 -2.35
C SER A 17 -4.32 -7.01 -2.80
N ILE A 18 -5.50 -7.61 -2.53
CA ILE A 18 -5.84 -8.95 -3.01
C ILE A 18 -6.06 -8.95 -4.53
N ILE A 19 -6.73 -7.92 -5.07
CA ILE A 19 -6.93 -7.78 -6.52
C ILE A 19 -5.56 -7.70 -7.23
N GLU A 20 -4.64 -6.89 -6.72
CA GLU A 20 -3.27 -6.80 -7.24
C GLU A 20 -2.51 -8.12 -7.16
N LEU A 21 -2.64 -8.86 -6.05
CA LEU A 21 -2.05 -10.19 -5.92
C LEU A 21 -2.57 -11.14 -7.00
N GLY A 22 -3.87 -11.13 -7.27
CA GLY A 22 -4.51 -11.93 -8.32
C GLY A 22 -4.03 -11.55 -9.73
N LEU A 23 -3.97 -10.25 -10.04
CA LEU A 23 -3.46 -9.75 -11.33
C LEU A 23 -1.98 -10.13 -11.53
N SER A 24 -1.16 -9.97 -10.50
CA SER A 24 0.27 -10.29 -10.52
C SER A 24 0.52 -11.79 -10.67
N ALA A 25 -0.28 -12.61 -10.00
CA ALA A 25 -0.21 -14.07 -10.09
C ALA A 25 -0.63 -14.56 -11.49
N TYR A 26 -1.72 -14.01 -12.04
CA TYR A 26 -2.18 -14.34 -13.40
C TYR A 26 -1.18 -13.90 -14.48
N ALA A 27 -0.57 -12.72 -14.31
CA ALA A 27 0.50 -12.27 -15.19
C ALA A 27 1.67 -13.27 -15.14
N THR A 28 2.10 -13.68 -13.94
CA THR A 28 3.20 -14.64 -13.76
C THR A 28 2.91 -16.02 -14.35
N SER A 29 1.68 -16.54 -14.20
CA SER A 29 1.30 -17.84 -14.78
C SER A 29 1.25 -17.83 -16.30
N SER A 30 1.10 -16.65 -16.91
CA SER A 30 1.07 -16.51 -18.38
C SER A 30 2.47 -16.47 -19.00
N PHE A 31 3.51 -16.21 -18.19
CA PHE A 31 4.90 -16.27 -18.63
C PHE A 31 5.48 -17.67 -18.32
N GLU A 32 5.14 -18.65 -19.16
CA GLU A 32 5.63 -20.06 -19.12
C GLU A 32 7.18 -20.18 -19.28
N THR A 33 7.87 -19.10 -19.62
CA THR A 33 9.32 -19.08 -19.83
C THR A 33 10.08 -18.72 -18.56
N TRP A 34 11.28 -19.30 -18.40
CA TRP A 34 12.25 -19.24 -17.29
C TRP A 34 12.68 -17.84 -16.80
N TRP A 35 12.02 -16.78 -17.26
CA TRP A 35 12.30 -15.37 -16.98
C TRP A 35 11.04 -14.71 -16.43
N VAL A 36 10.66 -15.06 -15.19
CA VAL A 36 9.67 -14.28 -14.45
C VAL A 36 10.18 -12.84 -14.34
N SER A 37 9.41 -11.88 -14.83
CA SER A 37 9.83 -10.47 -14.84
C SER A 37 10.07 -9.99 -13.40
N PRO A 38 11.26 -9.45 -13.05
CA PRO A 38 11.58 -9.01 -11.68
C PRO A 38 10.57 -8.02 -11.10
N THR A 39 9.88 -7.27 -11.97
CA THR A 39 8.84 -6.31 -11.57
C THR A 39 7.56 -7.00 -11.06
N LEU A 40 7.18 -8.14 -11.64
CA LEU A 40 6.01 -8.89 -11.19
C LEU A 40 6.27 -9.54 -9.81
N ASN A 41 7.48 -10.07 -9.60
CA ASN A 41 7.88 -10.57 -8.28
C ASN A 41 7.87 -9.47 -7.21
N PHE A 42 8.31 -8.26 -7.55
CA PHE A 42 8.22 -7.11 -6.64
C PHE A 42 6.77 -6.76 -6.31
N MET A 43 5.85 -6.80 -7.27
CA MET A 43 4.41 -6.58 -7.03
C MET A 43 3.80 -7.63 -6.11
N VAL A 44 4.11 -8.91 -6.31
CA VAL A 44 3.65 -9.99 -5.42
C VAL A 44 4.16 -9.76 -3.99
N PHE A 45 5.46 -9.47 -3.84
CA PHE A 45 6.04 -9.11 -2.55
C PHE A 45 5.32 -7.91 -1.93
N ASN A 46 5.09 -6.86 -2.70
CA ASN A 46 4.45 -5.63 -2.22
C ASN A 46 3.01 -5.88 -1.76
N SER A 47 2.24 -6.72 -2.46
CA SER A 47 0.89 -7.12 -2.06
C SER A 47 0.90 -7.90 -0.74
N ILE A 48 1.80 -8.88 -0.58
CA ILE A 48 1.94 -9.66 0.66
C ILE A 48 2.36 -8.75 1.82
N TRP A 49 3.36 -7.90 1.58
CA TRP A 49 3.83 -6.89 2.55
C TRP A 49 2.68 -5.99 3.00
N SER A 50 1.87 -5.48 2.06
CA SER A 50 0.74 -4.60 2.35
C SER A 50 -0.32 -5.30 3.22
N ILE A 51 -0.60 -6.57 2.95
CA ILE A 51 -1.50 -7.39 3.78
C ILE A 51 -0.98 -7.49 5.22
N LEU A 52 0.32 -7.76 5.41
CA LEU A 52 0.92 -7.83 6.74
C LEU A 52 0.86 -6.48 7.48
N VAL A 53 1.13 -5.37 6.77
CA VAL A 53 0.99 -4.02 7.32
C VAL A 53 -0.45 -3.73 7.74
N LEU A 54 -1.43 -4.07 6.91
CA LEU A 54 -2.85 -3.86 7.21
C LEU A 54 -3.31 -4.71 8.41
N ILE A 55 -2.81 -5.93 8.56
CA ILE A 55 -3.07 -6.75 9.76
C ILE A 55 -2.46 -6.07 10.99
N TYR A 56 -1.22 -5.58 10.92
CA TYR A 56 -0.59 -4.88 12.04
C TYR A 56 -1.35 -3.60 12.43
N VAL A 57 -1.65 -2.74 11.45
CA VAL A 57 -2.30 -1.44 11.70
C VAL A 57 -3.79 -1.60 12.05
N GLY A 58 -4.47 -2.60 11.51
CA GLY A 58 -5.89 -2.85 11.74
C GLY A 58 -6.21 -3.66 13.00
N VAL A 59 -5.43 -4.73 13.30
CA VAL A 59 -5.73 -5.67 14.39
C VAL A 59 -5.12 -5.24 15.72
N ILE A 60 -3.90 -4.69 15.73
CA ILE A 60 -3.23 -4.33 16.99
C ILE A 60 -3.94 -3.22 17.78
N PRO A 61 -4.51 -2.14 17.20
CA PRO A 61 -5.23 -1.15 18.01
C PRO A 61 -6.52 -1.72 18.63
N LEU A 62 -7.10 -2.78 18.06
CA LEU A 62 -8.27 -3.46 18.59
C LEU A 62 -7.94 -4.38 19.78
N VAL A 63 -6.78 -5.04 19.75
CA VAL A 63 -6.41 -6.07 20.75
C VAL A 63 -5.48 -5.52 21.84
N ALA A 64 -4.57 -4.60 21.51
CA ALA A 64 -3.51 -4.17 22.43
C ALA A 64 -3.07 -2.72 22.20
N SER A 65 -3.90 -1.77 22.64
CA SER A 65 -3.59 -0.32 22.62
C SER A 65 -2.30 0.07 23.38
N ARG A 66 -1.82 -0.79 24.29
CA ARG A 66 -0.56 -0.60 25.02
C ARG A 66 0.72 -0.88 24.21
N ILE A 67 0.62 -1.67 23.14
CA ILE A 67 1.77 -2.08 22.29
C ILE A 67 1.79 -1.25 20.99
N PHE A 68 0.72 -0.50 20.71
CA PHE A 68 0.59 0.27 19.47
C PHE A 68 1.47 1.53 19.50
N HIS A 69 2.62 1.46 18.85
CA HIS A 69 3.49 2.61 18.63
C HIS A 69 3.04 3.38 17.39
N LYS A 70 2.40 4.55 17.60
CA LYS A 70 1.95 5.45 16.52
C LYS A 70 3.04 5.77 15.49
N ILE A 71 4.31 5.79 15.90
CA ILE A 71 5.43 6.07 15.00
C ILE A 71 5.77 4.89 14.09
N VAL A 72 5.56 3.66 14.57
CA VAL A 72 5.80 2.44 13.81
C VAL A 72 4.72 2.31 12.74
N SER A 73 3.46 2.56 13.09
CA SER A 73 2.34 2.57 12.13
C SER A 73 2.53 3.61 11.03
N PHE A 74 2.95 4.84 11.40
CA PHE A 74 3.33 5.86 10.42
C PHE A 74 4.44 5.38 9.47
N GLY A 75 5.51 4.79 10.03
CA GLY A 75 6.63 4.27 9.23
C GLY A 75 6.22 3.15 8.28
N LEU A 76 5.39 2.21 8.75
CA LEU A 76 4.84 1.12 7.94
C LEU A 76 3.97 1.63 6.79
N ASN A 77 3.04 2.55 7.06
CA ASN A 77 2.18 3.13 6.03
C ASN A 77 2.98 3.94 5.01
N ALA A 78 3.96 4.73 5.45
CA ALA A 78 4.84 5.48 4.56
C ALA A 78 5.73 4.57 3.68
N LEU A 79 6.29 3.51 4.25
CA LEU A 79 7.09 2.54 3.50
C LEU A 79 6.25 1.80 2.46
N THR A 80 5.05 1.38 2.83
CA THR A 80 4.11 0.73 1.91
C THR A 80 3.70 1.68 0.78
N ALA A 81 3.46 2.96 1.06
CA ALA A 81 3.22 3.94 0.02
C ALA A 81 4.41 4.03 -0.97
N LEU A 82 5.65 4.10 -0.48
CA LEU A 82 6.84 4.14 -1.34
C LEU A 82 6.95 2.89 -2.23
N PHE A 83 6.64 1.70 -1.70
CA PHE A 83 6.67 0.47 -2.49
C PHE A 83 5.59 0.46 -3.58
N TRP A 84 4.36 0.87 -3.28
CA TRP A 84 3.31 1.01 -4.30
C TRP A 84 3.70 2.03 -5.37
N PHE A 85 4.25 3.17 -4.99
CA PHE A 85 4.72 4.18 -5.94
C PHE A 85 5.80 3.64 -6.89
N ALA A 86 6.87 3.09 -6.32
CA ALA A 86 8.00 2.57 -7.08
C ALA A 86 7.56 1.41 -8.00
N GLY A 87 6.71 0.53 -7.48
CA GLY A 87 6.20 -0.61 -8.22
C GLY A 87 5.27 -0.23 -9.37
N SER A 88 4.34 0.71 -9.15
CA SER A 88 3.45 1.21 -10.21
C SER A 88 4.23 1.89 -11.33
N ILE A 89 5.27 2.68 -11.01
CA ILE A 89 6.14 3.28 -12.01
C ILE A 89 6.94 2.21 -12.76
N ALA A 90 7.48 1.20 -12.06
CA ALA A 90 8.22 0.12 -12.69
C ALA A 90 7.35 -0.65 -13.70
N LEU A 91 6.08 -0.92 -13.37
CA LEU A 91 5.12 -1.51 -14.30
C LEU A 91 4.79 -0.55 -15.46
N ALA A 92 4.58 0.74 -15.17
CA ALA A 92 4.28 1.76 -16.17
C ALA A 92 5.41 1.93 -17.19
N VAL A 93 6.68 1.88 -16.78
CA VAL A 93 7.81 1.97 -17.70
C VAL A 93 7.89 0.74 -18.62
N ARG A 94 7.56 -0.46 -18.12
CA ARG A 94 7.62 -1.69 -18.92
C ARG A 94 6.44 -1.87 -19.87
N TYR A 95 5.23 -1.49 -19.44
CA TYR A 95 3.98 -1.77 -20.15
C TYR A 95 3.19 -0.51 -20.59
N GLY A 96 3.66 0.69 -20.24
CA GLY A 96 2.99 1.96 -20.56
C GLY A 96 3.24 2.47 -21.97
N ALA A 97 4.29 2.00 -22.65
CA ALA A 97 4.60 2.42 -24.02
C ALA A 97 3.73 1.73 -25.09
N GLN A 98 3.15 0.58 -24.78
CA GLN A 98 2.36 -0.22 -25.72
C GLN A 98 0.90 0.24 -25.70
N VAL A 99 0.57 1.20 -26.57
CA VAL A 99 -0.78 1.81 -26.66
C VAL A 99 -1.83 0.78 -27.10
N SER A 100 -1.49 -0.15 -27.99
CA SER A 100 -2.38 -1.20 -28.48
C SER A 100 -2.10 -2.54 -27.79
N CYS A 101 -2.83 -2.82 -26.71
CA CYS A 101 -3.04 -4.20 -26.29
C CYS A 101 -4.07 -4.79 -27.27
N GLY A 102 -3.64 -5.64 -28.20
CA GLY A 102 -4.56 -6.39 -29.07
C GLY A 102 -5.37 -7.43 -28.29
N LEU A 103 -5.52 -8.65 -28.81
CA LEU A 103 -6.18 -9.77 -28.11
C LEU A 103 -5.42 -10.32 -26.88
N ASN A 104 -4.30 -9.70 -26.48
CA ASN A 104 -3.49 -10.18 -25.36
C ASN A 104 -4.06 -9.70 -24.02
N THR A 105 -4.77 -10.60 -23.33
CA THR A 105 -5.36 -10.40 -22.00
C THR A 105 -4.33 -9.97 -20.94
N VAL A 106 -3.08 -10.43 -21.08
CA VAL A 106 -1.96 -10.10 -20.18
C VAL A 106 -1.61 -8.60 -20.20
N CYS A 107 -1.70 -7.95 -21.36
CA CYS A 107 -1.40 -6.53 -21.52
C CYS A 107 -2.50 -5.65 -20.88
N GLY A 108 -3.77 -6.05 -21.02
CA GLY A 108 -4.89 -5.41 -20.33
C GLY A 108 -4.81 -5.55 -18.81
N SER A 109 -4.45 -6.75 -18.34
CA SER A 109 -4.21 -7.03 -16.92
C SER A 109 -3.09 -6.15 -16.36
N ALA A 110 -1.95 -6.04 -17.04
CA ALA A 110 -0.84 -5.20 -16.59
C ALA A 110 -1.21 -3.70 -16.50
N LYS A 111 -2.02 -3.20 -17.45
CA LYS A 111 -2.53 -1.81 -17.40
C LYS A 111 -3.49 -1.59 -16.24
N ALA A 112 -4.38 -2.53 -15.98
CA ALA A 112 -5.25 -2.48 -14.81
C ALA A 112 -4.42 -2.48 -13.51
N ALA A 113 -3.38 -3.33 -13.43
CA ALA A 113 -2.49 -3.39 -12.26
C ALA A 113 -1.81 -2.05 -11.98
N ILE A 114 -1.38 -1.34 -13.03
CA ILE A 114 -0.78 0.00 -12.88
C ILE A 114 -1.78 0.97 -12.21
N ALA A 115 -3.03 1.00 -12.68
CA ALA A 115 -4.05 1.91 -12.16
C ALA A 115 -4.41 1.59 -10.70
N PHE A 116 -4.65 0.31 -10.40
CA PHE A 116 -4.95 -0.16 -9.05
C PHE A 116 -3.77 0.05 -8.09
N GLY A 117 -2.52 -0.13 -8.55
CA GLY A 117 -1.33 0.20 -7.78
C GLY A 117 -1.23 1.70 -7.43
N PHE A 118 -1.60 2.60 -8.34
CA PHE A 118 -1.66 4.04 -8.04
C PHE A 118 -2.77 4.40 -7.05
N PHE A 119 -3.92 3.72 -7.10
CA PHE A 119 -4.95 3.89 -6.08
C PHE A 119 -4.46 3.43 -4.71
N LEU A 120 -3.77 2.29 -4.63
CA LEU A 120 -3.17 1.83 -3.38
C LEU A 120 -2.11 2.80 -2.86
N TRP A 121 -1.24 3.32 -3.73
CA TRP A 121 -0.31 4.38 -3.37
C TRP A 121 -1.02 5.59 -2.73
N ALA A 122 -2.08 6.07 -3.36
CA ALA A 122 -2.84 7.23 -2.86
C ALA A 122 -3.48 6.95 -1.49
N ILE A 123 -4.06 5.76 -1.32
CA ILE A 123 -4.67 5.33 -0.05
C ILE A 123 -3.61 5.25 1.06
N PHE A 124 -2.50 4.55 0.83
CA PHE A 124 -1.43 4.42 1.83
C PHE A 124 -0.75 5.76 2.14
N THR A 125 -0.62 6.65 1.15
CA THR A 125 -0.11 8.01 1.37
C THR A 125 -1.07 8.81 2.25
N ALA A 126 -2.38 8.75 1.98
CA ALA A 126 -3.38 9.42 2.81
C ALA A 126 -3.35 8.88 4.25
N LEU A 127 -3.28 7.56 4.43
CA LEU A 127 -3.13 6.93 5.76
C LEU A 127 -1.86 7.42 6.48
N ALA A 128 -0.72 7.44 5.78
CA ALA A 128 0.54 7.92 6.33
C ALA A 128 0.47 9.40 6.74
N VAL A 129 -0.18 10.25 5.94
CA VAL A 129 -0.36 11.68 6.27
C VAL A 129 -1.23 11.86 7.51
N ILE A 130 -2.34 11.11 7.61
CA ILE A 130 -3.23 11.15 8.78
C ILE A 130 -2.50 10.70 10.04
N ASP A 131 -1.76 9.59 9.98
CA ASP A 131 -0.95 9.08 11.09
C ASP A 131 0.16 10.06 11.49
N GLY A 132 0.81 10.68 10.49
CA GLY A 132 1.84 11.69 10.68
C GLY A 132 1.30 12.92 11.42
N LEU A 133 0.22 13.51 10.91
CA LEU A 133 -0.46 14.65 11.54
C LEU A 133 -0.89 14.34 12.98
N GLY A 134 -1.41 13.13 13.23
CA GLY A 134 -1.77 12.67 14.57
C GLY A 134 -0.57 12.54 15.52
N SER A 135 0.60 12.15 15.01
CA SER A 135 1.83 12.02 15.78
C SER A 135 2.43 13.39 16.13
N PHE A 136 2.46 14.33 15.18
CA PHE A 136 2.98 15.69 15.41
C PHE A 136 2.10 16.49 16.38
N ARG A 137 0.76 16.39 16.30
CA ARG A 137 -0.14 17.11 17.20
C ARG A 137 0.00 16.67 18.67
N ASN A 138 0.28 15.39 18.92
CA ASN A 138 0.53 14.88 20.27
C ASN A 138 1.87 15.34 20.87
N ARG A 139 2.84 15.72 20.04
CA ARG A 139 4.15 16.22 20.50
C ARG A 139 4.11 17.70 20.86
N GLY A 140 3.36 18.53 20.12
CA GLY A 140 3.18 19.95 20.44
C GLY A 140 2.56 20.20 21.83
N LEU A 141 1.61 19.35 22.24
CA LEU A 141 0.98 19.45 23.56
C LEU A 141 1.91 19.06 24.72
N LYS A 142 2.85 18.13 24.52
CA LYS A 142 3.86 17.78 25.52
C LYS A 142 4.99 18.82 25.65
N GLY A 143 5.24 19.61 24.60
CA GLY A 143 6.25 20.68 24.62
C GLY A 143 5.81 21.92 25.41
N SER A 144 4.51 22.19 25.52
CA SER A 144 4.00 23.40 26.18
C SER A 144 3.82 23.26 27.71
N ALA A 145 3.99 22.05 28.26
CA ALA A 145 3.87 21.79 29.70
C ALA A 145 5.20 21.95 30.47
N HIS A 146 6.30 22.30 29.77
CA HIS A 146 7.64 22.38 30.35
C HIS A 146 8.22 23.80 30.45
N THR A 147 7.44 24.84 30.13
CA THR A 147 7.86 26.26 30.18
C THR A 147 7.09 27.11 31.20
N GLY A 148 6.51 26.49 32.22
CA GLY A 148 5.89 27.19 33.36
C GLY A 148 6.62 26.89 34.66
N VAL A 149 7.81 27.48 34.85
CA VAL A 149 8.42 27.74 36.17
C VAL A 149 8.90 29.17 36.16
#